data_AF-A0A924KS56-F1
#
_entry.id   AF-A0A924KS56-F1
#
_cell.length_a   1.000
_cell.length_b   1.000
_cell.length_c   1.000
_cell.angle_alpha   90.00
_cell.angle_beta   90.00
_cell.angle_gamma   90.00
#
_symmetry.space_group_name_H-M   'P 1'
#
loop_
_entity.id
_entity.type
_entity.pdbx_description
1 polymer ?
#
loop_
_entity_poly.entity_id
_entity_poly.type
_entity_poly.pdbx_seq_one_letter_code
_entity_poly.pdbx_strand_id
1 'polypeptide(L)'
;MNTPTAHYPNNRAVLAQIAKQAMTDRGLEPEFSTAVEREMGAIAGPSHETGGGIRDLTALLWCSIDNDDSRDLDQLSVSESLPDGAIKVLVAIADVDTLVKKGTAIDDHAHNNT
;
A
#
# COMPACT_ATOMS: atom_id res chain seq x y z
N MET A 1 -10.09 -5.72 52.00
CA MET A 1 -10.44 -6.64 50.91
C MET A 1 -9.86 -6.05 49.63
N ASN A 2 -8.74 -6.60 49.14
CA ASN A 2 -8.14 -6.14 47.89
C ASN A 2 -8.91 -6.76 46.73
N THR A 3 -9.60 -5.94 45.96
CA THR A 3 -10.16 -6.32 44.66
C THR A 3 -8.98 -6.63 43.73
N PRO A 4 -8.86 -7.84 43.16
CA PRO A 4 -7.84 -8.12 42.17
C PRO A 4 -8.08 -7.21 40.96
N THR A 5 -7.10 -6.41 40.60
CA THR A 5 -7.04 -5.74 39.30
C THR A 5 -7.10 -6.82 38.23
N ALA A 6 -8.21 -6.86 37.48
CA ALA A 6 -8.30 -7.73 36.31
C ALA A 6 -7.17 -7.37 35.36
N HIS A 7 -6.18 -8.26 35.26
CA HIS A 7 -5.09 -8.13 34.32
C HIS A 7 -5.70 -8.41 32.95
N TYR A 8 -6.15 -7.36 32.24
CA TYR A 8 -6.66 -7.51 30.88
C TYR A 8 -5.55 -8.11 30.02
N PRO A 9 -5.68 -9.36 29.57
CA PRO A 9 -4.63 -9.99 28.77
C PRO A 9 -4.58 -9.24 27.44
N ASN A 10 -3.44 -8.59 27.17
CA ASN A 10 -3.01 -8.10 25.87
C ASN A 10 -4.10 -7.39 25.03
N ASN A 11 -4.44 -6.15 25.39
CA ASN A 11 -5.41 -5.30 24.68
C ASN A 11 -5.21 -5.29 23.16
N ARG A 12 -3.95 -5.37 22.67
CA ARG A 12 -3.65 -5.44 21.24
C ARG A 12 -4.19 -6.70 20.58
N ALA A 13 -4.07 -7.86 21.23
CA ALA A 13 -4.59 -9.12 20.70
C ALA A 13 -6.13 -9.12 20.64
N VAL A 14 -6.78 -8.54 21.66
CA VAL A 14 -8.24 -8.35 21.67
C VAL A 14 -8.68 -7.42 20.54
N LEU A 15 -8.01 -6.27 20.36
CA LEU A 15 -8.31 -5.34 19.27
C LEU A 15 -8.09 -5.98 17.89
N ALA A 16 -7.01 -6.76 17.72
CA ALA A 16 -6.77 -7.48 16.47
C ALA A 16 -7.91 -8.48 16.17
N GLN A 17 -8.39 -9.22 17.18
CA GLN A 17 -9.49 -10.15 17.00
C GLN A 17 -10.80 -9.45 16.62
N ILE A 18 -11.10 -8.31 17.25
CA ILE A 18 -12.27 -7.49 16.92
C ILE A 18 -12.17 -6.98 15.48
N ALA A 19 -10.98 -6.51 15.06
CA ALA A 19 -10.75 -6.04 13.69
C ALA A 19 -10.97 -7.16 12.66
N LYS A 20 -10.39 -8.36 12.89
CA LYS A 20 -10.61 -9.52 12.02
C LYS A 20 -12.08 -9.87 11.89
N GLN A 21 -12.81 -9.92 13.01
CA GLN A 21 -14.24 -10.21 12.99
C GLN A 21 -15.02 -9.15 12.21
N ALA A 22 -14.73 -7.87 12.42
CA ALA A 22 -15.41 -6.78 11.72
C ALA A 22 -15.17 -6.78 10.21
N MET A 23 -14.01 -7.25 9.76
CA MET A 23 -13.69 -7.48 8.34
C MET A 23 -14.51 -8.64 7.78
N THR A 24 -14.48 -9.81 8.43
CA THR A 24 -15.25 -10.99 8.01
C THR A 24 -16.75 -10.72 7.95
N ASP A 25 -17.30 -10.01 8.94
CA ASP A 25 -18.72 -9.64 8.98
C ASP A 25 -19.15 -8.77 7.78
N ARG A 26 -18.19 -8.12 7.11
CA ARG A 26 -18.39 -7.29 5.91
C ARG A 26 -18.03 -8.01 4.61
N GLY A 27 -17.64 -9.29 4.67
CA GLY A 27 -17.19 -10.06 3.50
C GLY A 27 -15.76 -9.77 3.07
N LEU A 28 -14.97 -9.06 3.88
CA LEU A 28 -13.55 -8.84 3.62
C LEU A 28 -12.73 -10.05 4.10
N GLU A 29 -11.57 -10.25 3.50
CA GLU A 29 -10.62 -11.32 3.81
C GLU A 29 -9.45 -10.77 4.65
N PRO A 30 -9.44 -10.95 5.99
CA PRO A 30 -8.40 -10.39 6.85
C PRO A 30 -7.05 -11.13 6.79
N GLU A 31 -7.02 -12.35 6.25
CA GLU A 31 -5.82 -13.18 6.16
C GLU A 31 -5.49 -13.47 4.69
N PHE A 32 -4.20 -13.49 4.36
CA PHE A 32 -3.74 -13.88 3.04
C PHE A 32 -3.83 -15.40 2.85
N SER A 33 -4.23 -15.83 1.65
CA SER A 33 -4.21 -17.25 1.30
C SER A 33 -2.79 -17.74 0.99
N THR A 34 -2.55 -19.05 1.03
CA THR A 34 -1.27 -19.64 0.60
C THR A 34 -0.94 -19.32 -0.87
N ALA A 35 -1.95 -19.08 -1.71
CA ALA A 35 -1.72 -18.67 -3.09
C ALA A 35 -1.14 -17.25 -3.17
N VAL A 36 -1.69 -16.32 -2.36
CA VAL A 36 -1.17 -14.95 -2.20
C VAL A 36 0.26 -14.97 -1.67
N GLU A 37 0.52 -15.71 -0.58
CA GLU A 37 1.87 -15.79 0.00
C GLU A 37 2.90 -16.35 -0.99
N ARG A 38 2.52 -17.37 -1.77
CA ARG A 38 3.40 -17.95 -2.80
C ARG A 38 3.68 -16.96 -3.92
N GLU A 39 2.66 -16.23 -4.37
CA GLU A 39 2.83 -15.20 -5.41
C GLU A 39 3.72 -14.06 -4.92
N MET A 40 3.48 -13.55 -3.70
CA MET A 40 4.29 -12.52 -3.07
C MET A 40 5.76 -12.97 -2.95
N GLY A 41 6.00 -14.23 -2.58
CA GLY A 41 7.34 -14.80 -2.50
C GLY A 41 8.08 -14.89 -3.84
N ALA A 42 7.39 -14.75 -4.97
CA ALA A 42 8.01 -14.70 -6.31
C ALA A 42 8.41 -13.28 -6.74
N ILE A 43 7.94 -12.23 -6.05
CA ILE A 43 8.31 -10.84 -6.33
C ILE A 43 9.70 -10.57 -5.73
N ALA A 44 10.71 -10.51 -6.59
CA ALA A 44 12.11 -10.37 -6.18
C ALA A 44 12.58 -8.91 -5.99
N GLY A 45 11.77 -7.93 -6.37
CA GLY A 45 12.15 -6.52 -6.33
C GLY A 45 11.17 -5.62 -7.08
N PRO A 46 11.51 -4.33 -7.26
CA PRO A 46 10.70 -3.40 -8.04
C PRO A 46 10.64 -3.84 -9.51
N SER A 47 9.62 -3.36 -10.21
CA SER A 47 9.52 -3.58 -11.64
C SER A 47 10.63 -2.85 -12.40
N HIS A 48 11.10 -3.47 -13.47
CA HIS A 48 12.11 -2.94 -14.38
C HIS A 48 11.50 -2.83 -15.78
N GLU A 49 10.41 -2.07 -15.91
CA GLU A 49 9.84 -1.80 -17.22
C GLU A 49 10.74 -0.84 -18.00
N THR A 50 10.95 -1.16 -19.27
CA THR A 50 11.68 -0.32 -20.21
C THR A 50 10.87 -0.20 -21.49
N GLY A 51 10.82 0.98 -22.08
CA GLY A 51 10.05 1.21 -23.30
C GLY A 51 10.03 2.67 -23.71
N GLY A 52 9.78 2.93 -24.99
CA GLY A 52 9.80 4.29 -25.55
C GLY A 52 8.75 5.26 -24.95
N GLY A 53 7.77 4.74 -24.21
CA GLY A 53 6.77 5.54 -23.48
C GLY A 53 7.19 5.94 -22.06
N ILE A 54 8.25 5.33 -21.49
CA ILE A 54 8.70 5.60 -20.13
C ILE A 54 9.72 6.72 -20.18
N ARG A 55 9.39 7.85 -19.56
CA ARG A 55 10.26 9.04 -19.50
C ARG A 55 11.10 9.00 -18.24
N ASP A 56 12.41 9.22 -18.39
CA ASP A 56 13.27 9.46 -17.24
C ASP A 56 13.00 10.88 -16.70
N LEU A 57 12.45 10.93 -15.49
CA LEU A 57 12.20 12.17 -14.74
C LEU A 57 12.95 12.18 -13.40
N THR A 58 13.97 11.34 -13.24
CA THR A 58 14.72 11.19 -11.98
C THR A 58 15.51 12.45 -11.59
N ALA A 59 15.74 13.37 -12.54
CA ALA A 59 16.42 14.64 -12.28
C ALA A 59 15.54 15.70 -11.61
N LEU A 60 14.22 15.49 -11.51
CA LEU A 60 13.31 16.44 -10.86
C LEU A 60 13.35 16.28 -9.34
N LEU A 61 13.04 17.37 -8.62
CA LEU A 61 13.04 17.42 -7.15
C LEU A 61 11.75 16.85 -6.57
N TRP A 62 11.50 15.57 -6.81
CA TRP A 62 10.34 14.85 -6.28
C TRP A 62 10.32 14.84 -4.76
N CYS A 63 9.14 15.00 -4.17
CA CYS A 63 8.91 14.78 -2.75
C CYS A 63 7.64 13.94 -2.50
N SER A 64 7.64 13.25 -1.37
CA SER A 64 6.46 12.64 -0.76
C SER A 64 6.07 13.46 0.45
N ILE A 65 4.78 13.54 0.78
CA ILE A 65 4.27 14.23 1.97
C ILE A 65 3.32 13.26 2.67
N ASP A 66 3.84 12.62 3.72
CA ASP A 66 3.17 11.52 4.42
C ASP A 66 3.36 11.63 5.94
N ASN A 67 2.66 10.77 6.68
CA ASN A 67 2.86 10.66 8.13
C ASN A 67 4.21 10.00 8.44
N ASP A 68 4.71 10.22 9.66
CA ASP A 68 6.00 9.68 10.12
C ASP A 68 6.01 8.15 10.25
N ASP A 69 4.84 7.53 10.37
CA ASP A 69 4.65 6.09 10.47
C ASP A 69 4.26 5.40 9.15
N SER A 70 4.05 6.17 8.07
CA SER A 70 3.77 5.63 6.73
C SER A 70 4.97 4.83 6.19
N ARG A 71 4.68 3.72 5.51
CA ARG A 71 5.71 2.83 4.93
C ARG A 71 5.44 2.45 3.47
N ASP A 72 4.24 2.74 3.01
CA ASP A 72 3.63 2.42 1.73
C ASP A 72 3.48 3.70 0.90
N LEU A 73 4.60 4.37 0.63
CA LEU A 73 4.60 5.61 -0.16
C LEU A 73 4.20 5.29 -1.60
N ASP A 74 3.01 5.72 -2.00
CA ASP A 74 2.39 5.41 -3.29
C ASP A 74 2.44 6.57 -4.28
N GLN A 75 2.88 7.76 -3.85
CA GLN A 75 2.90 8.96 -4.67
C GLN A 75 4.12 9.83 -4.44
N LEU A 76 4.52 10.57 -5.48
CA LEU A 76 5.47 11.67 -5.41
C LEU A 76 4.93 12.87 -6.17
N SER A 77 5.26 14.07 -5.73
CA SER A 77 4.88 15.32 -6.40
C SER A 77 6.08 16.23 -6.65
N VAL A 78 6.02 17.00 -7.72
CA VAL A 78 6.96 18.10 -8.00
C VAL A 78 6.23 19.23 -8.73
N SER A 79 6.68 20.46 -8.50
CA SER A 79 6.19 21.63 -9.21
C SER A 79 7.29 22.31 -10.01
N GLU A 80 6.95 22.77 -11.21
CA GLU A 80 7.82 23.53 -12.10
C GLU A 80 7.14 24.85 -12.45
N SER A 81 7.85 25.97 -12.32
CA SER A 81 7.38 27.25 -12.85
C SER A 81 7.55 27.30 -14.37
N LEU A 82 6.52 27.73 -15.09
CA LEU A 82 6.53 27.90 -16.54
C LEU A 82 6.84 29.36 -16.93
N PRO A 83 7.32 29.63 -18.16
CA PRO A 83 7.71 30.98 -18.59
C PRO A 83 6.59 32.03 -18.58
N ASP A 84 5.34 31.61 -18.68
CA ASP A 84 4.15 32.46 -18.65
C ASP A 84 3.63 32.74 -17.22
N GLY A 85 4.34 32.24 -16.20
CA GLY A 85 3.96 32.37 -14.80
C GLY A 85 2.99 31.29 -14.32
N ALA A 86 2.60 30.34 -15.18
CA ALA A 86 1.85 29.16 -14.75
C ALA A 86 2.74 28.21 -13.93
N ILE A 87 2.12 27.38 -13.11
CA ILE A 87 2.80 26.29 -12.39
C ILE A 87 2.33 24.97 -12.98
N LYS A 88 3.26 24.14 -13.40
CA LYS A 88 3.01 22.76 -13.79
C LYS A 88 3.27 21.86 -12.58
N VAL A 89 2.27 21.07 -12.21
CA VAL A 89 2.41 20.05 -11.17
C VAL A 89 2.46 18.68 -11.85
N LEU A 90 3.42 17.88 -11.44
CA LEU A 90 3.51 16.47 -11.83
C LEU A 90 3.24 15.62 -10.58
N VAL A 91 2.45 14.57 -10.75
CA VAL A 91 2.16 13.57 -9.73
C VAL A 91 2.59 12.21 -10.30
N ALA A 92 3.53 11.55 -9.65
CA ALA A 92 3.93 10.18 -9.94
C ALA A 92 3.20 9.25 -8.98
N ILE A 93 2.63 8.16 -9.51
CA ILE A 93 1.94 7.12 -8.73
C ILE A 93 2.72 5.82 -8.85
N ALA A 94 2.79 5.03 -7.78
CA ALA A 94 3.42 3.73 -7.78
C ALA A 94 2.75 2.80 -8.81
N ASP A 95 3.57 2.22 -9.67
CA ASP A 95 3.10 1.43 -10.81
C ASP A 95 2.91 -0.04 -10.41
N VAL A 96 1.88 -0.31 -9.58
CA VAL A 96 1.67 -1.61 -8.92
C VAL A 96 1.32 -2.73 -9.90
N ASP A 97 0.61 -2.41 -10.99
CA ASP A 97 0.14 -3.43 -11.96
C ASP A 97 1.29 -4.07 -12.76
N THR A 98 2.47 -3.45 -12.72
CA THR A 98 3.69 -3.99 -13.31
C THR A 98 4.14 -5.28 -12.60
N LEU A 99 3.83 -5.39 -11.30
CA LEU A 99 4.14 -6.53 -10.45
C LEU A 99 2.92 -7.42 -10.19
N VAL A 100 1.73 -6.83 -10.01
CA VAL A 100 0.48 -7.55 -9.72
C VAL A 100 -0.39 -7.57 -10.97
N LYS A 101 -0.43 -8.71 -11.66
CA LYS A 101 -1.20 -8.84 -12.91
C LYS A 101 -2.67 -9.18 -12.61
N LYS A 102 -3.56 -8.74 -13.49
CA LYS A 102 -5.00 -9.03 -13.37
C LYS A 102 -5.29 -10.54 -13.33
N GLY A 103 -6.19 -10.96 -12.44
CA GLY A 103 -6.62 -12.35 -12.23
C GLY A 103 -5.56 -13.22 -11.52
N THR A 104 -4.58 -12.59 -10.88
CA THR A 104 -3.64 -13.28 -9.98
C THR A 104 -4.21 -13.40 -8.57
N ALA A 105 -3.57 -14.17 -7.70
CA ALA A 105 -4.07 -14.36 -6.34
C ALA A 105 -4.00 -13.07 -5.52
N ILE A 106 -2.95 -12.27 -5.71
CA ILE A 106 -2.85 -10.93 -5.09
C ILE A 106 -3.93 -10.00 -5.63
N ASP A 107 -4.16 -9.97 -6.96
CA ASP A 107 -5.20 -9.13 -7.58
C ASP A 107 -6.61 -9.50 -7.08
N ASP A 108 -6.95 -10.79 -7.08
CA ASP A 108 -8.26 -11.27 -6.62
C ASP A 108 -8.51 -10.92 -5.15
N HIS A 109 -7.49 -11.07 -4.30
CA HIS A 109 -7.58 -10.72 -2.88
C HIS A 109 -7.73 -9.20 -2.66
N ALA A 110 -6.97 -8.39 -3.42
CA ALA A 110 -7.10 -6.94 -3.40
C ALA A 110 -8.51 -6.52 -3.83
N HIS A 111 -9.02 -7.09 -4.92
CA HIS A 111 -10.36 -6.85 -5.44
C HIS A 111 -11.46 -7.16 -4.41
N ASN A 112 -11.33 -8.25 -3.65
CA ASN A 112 -12.31 -8.58 -2.61
C ASN A 112 -12.28 -7.58 -1.43
N ASN A 113 -11.13 -6.95 -1.18
CA ASN A 113 -10.91 -6.09 -0.03
C ASN A 113 -11.09 -4.58 -0.31
N THR A 114 -11.53 -4.19 -1.52
CA THR A 114 -11.79 -2.80 -1.95
C THR A 114 -13.17 -2.62 -2.52
#